data_AF-A0A1I7D6W8-F1
#
_entry.id   AF-A0A1I7D6W8-F1
#
_cell.length_a   1.000
_cell.length_b   1.000
_cell.length_c   1.000
_cell.angle_alpha   90.00
_cell.angle_beta   90.00
_cell.angle_gamma   90.00
#
_symmetry.space_group_name_H-M   'P 1'
#
loop_
_entity.id
_entity.type
_entity.pdbx_description
1 polymer ?
#
loop_
_entity_poly.entity_id
_entity_poly.type
_entity_poly.pdbx_seq_one_letter_code
_entity_poly.pdbx_strand_id
1 'polypeptide(L)'
;MSAVLPGTSPERLGRARSDGLVVVVFWAAAALASALPQILVGEVTGRAPWLLAVAQVAALLGLWAWVRRPDRFQALDGPLRWLIAMAAGWHLILGGLLGTQAWADWQHSVPWVARGAVVQVLIFVPTLLLVVLGPGRLGGASLRLRAGDDRARARAGVYTLGRRPTWRRLGTFWAVGITVGTATAMWFALGSQLDDVCVLLWSLPAIAVLAATNTVNEEFGYRNVPLAVLPPVLGPRAAVAATGLLFGLAHYYGNPPGASGVALSAFLGVLLAKSMVETGGSKWAWIIHWLQDMVIFSFLALAWSNL
;
A
#
# COMPACT_ATOMS: atom_id res chain seq x y z
N MET A 1 -45.29 -9.19 31.46
CA MET A 1 -43.88 -9.59 31.29
C MET A 1 -43.78 -10.34 29.98
N SER A 2 -43.29 -9.70 28.92
CA SER A 2 -43.31 -10.26 27.56
C SER A 2 -42.03 -9.96 26.79
N ALA A 3 -41.54 -11.01 26.16
CA ALA A 3 -40.80 -11.10 24.90
C ALA A 3 -39.42 -10.44 24.75
N VAL A 4 -38.44 -11.34 24.65
CA VAL A 4 -37.19 -11.21 23.87
C VAL A 4 -37.51 -10.98 22.39
N LEU A 5 -36.78 -10.08 21.73
CA LEU A 5 -36.51 -10.19 20.29
C LEU A 5 -35.01 -9.92 20.00
N PRO A 6 -34.31 -10.88 19.38
CA PRO A 6 -32.98 -10.70 18.80
C PRO A 6 -33.07 -10.45 17.29
N GLY A 7 -32.09 -9.75 16.72
CA GLY A 7 -31.82 -9.81 15.28
C GLY A 7 -31.75 -8.47 14.56
N THR A 8 -30.56 -7.90 14.50
CA THR A 8 -30.13 -7.18 13.30
C THR A 8 -29.15 -8.08 12.56
N SER A 9 -29.68 -8.87 11.63
CA SER A 9 -28.89 -9.59 10.65
C SER A 9 -28.10 -8.59 9.78
N PRO A 10 -26.82 -8.85 9.44
CA PRO A 10 -26.03 -7.97 8.58
C PRO A 10 -26.42 -8.03 7.09
N GLU A 11 -27.61 -8.53 6.75
CA GLU A 11 -28.04 -8.79 5.36
C GLU A 11 -28.80 -7.64 4.69
N ARG A 12 -28.88 -6.44 5.30
CA ARG A 12 -29.47 -5.25 4.67
C ARG A 12 -28.45 -4.15 4.36
N LEU A 13 -27.27 -4.50 3.87
CA LEU A 13 -26.54 -3.60 2.98
C LEU A 13 -27.20 -3.69 1.61
N GLY A 14 -28.30 -2.94 1.45
CA GLY A 14 -28.90 -2.70 0.14
C GLY A 14 -27.80 -2.27 -0.83
N ARG A 15 -27.77 -2.88 -2.02
CA ARG A 15 -26.91 -2.45 -3.12
C ARG A 15 -27.38 -1.05 -3.54
N ALA A 16 -26.94 -0.01 -2.84
CA ALA A 16 -26.88 1.31 -3.46
C ALA A 16 -26.01 1.12 -4.71
N ARG A 17 -26.64 1.17 -5.89
CA ARG A 17 -25.87 1.15 -7.14
C ARG A 17 -24.98 2.38 -7.08
N SER A 18 -23.66 2.15 -7.10
CA SER A 18 -22.71 3.24 -7.24
C SER A 18 -23.04 4.00 -8.52
N ASP A 19 -23.04 5.32 -8.43
CA ASP A 19 -23.24 6.18 -9.59
C ASP A 19 -22.10 5.92 -10.58
N GLY A 20 -22.45 5.40 -11.77
CA GLY A 20 -21.46 5.00 -12.77
C GLY A 20 -20.50 6.13 -13.14
N LEU A 21 -20.98 7.38 -13.15
CA LEU A 21 -20.11 8.52 -13.45
C LEU A 21 -19.13 8.79 -12.31
N VAL A 22 -19.56 8.69 -11.05
CA VAL A 22 -18.69 8.85 -9.87
C VAL A 22 -17.58 7.79 -9.88
N VAL A 23 -17.91 6.55 -10.24
CA VAL A 23 -16.94 5.45 -10.38
C VAL A 23 -15.94 5.72 -11.51
N VAL A 24 -16.40 6.21 -12.66
CA VAL A 24 -15.52 6.57 -13.80
C VAL A 24 -14.56 7.69 -13.41
N VAL A 25 -15.06 8.76 -12.78
CA VAL A 25 -14.24 9.89 -12.32
C VAL A 25 -13.20 9.41 -11.29
N PHE A 26 -13.58 8.53 -10.37
CA PHE A 26 -12.63 7.93 -9.43
C PHE A 26 -11.51 7.19 -10.16
N TRP A 27 -11.83 6.31 -11.11
CA TRP A 27 -10.81 5.51 -11.80
C TRP A 27 -9.89 6.37 -12.67
N ALA A 28 -10.42 7.41 -13.30
CA ALA A 28 -9.60 8.40 -14.02
C ALA A 28 -8.62 9.11 -13.07
N ALA A 29 -9.11 9.55 -11.90
CA ALA A 29 -8.26 10.17 -10.88
C ALA A 29 -7.23 9.19 -10.31
N ALA A 30 -7.61 7.94 -10.06
CA ALA A 30 -6.72 6.91 -9.53
C ALA A 30 -5.62 6.54 -10.52
N ALA A 31 -5.95 6.42 -11.81
CA ALA A 31 -4.96 6.21 -12.87
C ALA A 31 -3.97 7.38 -12.94
N LEU A 32 -4.48 8.62 -12.91
CA LEU A 32 -3.66 9.84 -12.92
C LEU A 32 -2.76 9.96 -11.69
N ALA A 33 -3.25 9.60 -10.51
CA ALA A 33 -2.51 9.71 -9.25
C ALA A 33 -1.53 8.56 -8.99
N SER A 34 -1.71 7.43 -9.67
CA SER A 34 -0.82 6.27 -9.54
C SER A 34 0.53 6.48 -10.24
N ALA A 35 1.43 5.52 -10.10
CA ALA A 35 2.69 5.48 -10.84
C ALA A 35 2.51 5.26 -12.36
N LEU A 36 1.29 4.99 -12.85
CA LEU A 36 1.05 4.64 -14.25
C LEU A 36 1.57 5.70 -15.24
N PRO A 37 1.34 7.01 -15.07
CA PRO A 37 1.88 8.01 -16.00
C PRO A 37 3.41 8.03 -16.01
N GLN A 38 4.06 7.86 -14.86
CA GLN A 38 5.51 7.75 -14.75
C GLN A 38 6.03 6.53 -15.51
N ILE A 39 5.37 5.39 -15.35
CA ILE A 39 5.71 4.14 -16.03
C ILE A 39 5.59 4.33 -17.54
N LEU A 40 4.44 4.80 -18.02
CA LEU A 40 4.19 4.95 -19.46
C LEU A 40 5.19 5.92 -20.13
N VAL A 41 5.45 7.07 -19.50
CA VAL A 41 6.41 8.03 -20.04
C VAL A 41 7.85 7.53 -19.89
N GLY A 42 8.18 6.89 -18.77
CA GLY A 42 9.49 6.33 -18.48
C GLY A 42 9.89 5.23 -19.45
N GLU A 43 8.99 4.28 -19.75
CA GLU A 43 9.25 3.20 -20.70
C GLU A 43 9.45 3.71 -22.14
N VAL A 44 8.80 4.82 -22.51
CA VAL A 44 8.92 5.40 -23.87
C VAL A 44 10.16 6.30 -24.01
N THR A 45 10.51 7.04 -22.96
CA THR A 45 11.53 8.11 -23.03
C THR A 45 12.81 7.82 -22.24
N GLY A 46 12.86 6.69 -21.52
CA GLY A 46 13.94 6.30 -20.62
C GLY A 46 13.90 6.99 -19.24
N ARG A 47 13.14 8.08 -19.08
CA ARG A 47 12.95 8.75 -17.78
C ARG A 47 11.68 9.61 -17.74
N ALA A 48 10.92 9.54 -16.66
CA ALA A 48 9.78 10.44 -16.47
C ALA A 48 10.28 11.87 -16.10
N PRO A 49 9.80 12.93 -16.78
CA PRO A 49 10.17 14.30 -16.42
C PRO A 49 9.51 14.72 -15.11
N TRP A 50 10.22 15.46 -14.25
CA TRP A 50 9.69 15.92 -12.95
C TRP A 50 8.42 16.78 -13.10
N LEU A 51 8.29 17.52 -14.20
CA LEU A 51 7.09 18.30 -14.55
C LEU A 51 5.82 17.44 -14.66
N LEU A 52 5.95 16.14 -14.97
CA LEU A 52 4.82 15.21 -15.00
C LEU A 52 4.16 15.08 -13.62
N ALA A 53 4.96 14.97 -12.56
CA ALA A 53 4.45 14.89 -11.19
C ALA A 53 3.72 16.17 -10.78
N VAL A 54 4.25 17.33 -11.18
CA VAL A 54 3.60 18.63 -10.98
C VAL A 54 2.25 18.67 -11.69
N ALA A 55 2.21 18.26 -12.97
CA ALA A 55 0.99 18.23 -13.77
C ALA A 55 -0.08 17.27 -13.18
N GLN A 56 0.32 16.08 -12.71
CA GLN A 56 -0.58 15.15 -12.04
C GLN A 56 -1.21 15.75 -10.78
N VAL A 57 -0.40 16.31 -9.88
CA VAL A 57 -0.90 16.92 -8.65
C VAL A 57 -1.79 18.13 -8.95
N ALA A 58 -1.41 18.99 -9.88
CA ALA A 58 -2.20 20.14 -10.29
C ALA A 58 -3.57 19.72 -10.89
N ALA A 59 -3.58 18.70 -11.75
CA ALA A 59 -4.80 18.18 -12.33
C ALA A 59 -5.72 17.53 -11.27
N LEU A 60 -5.16 16.81 -10.30
CA LEU A 60 -5.94 16.25 -9.18
C LEU A 60 -6.51 17.35 -8.27
N LEU A 61 -5.76 18.41 -7.99
CA LEU A 61 -6.24 19.57 -7.24
C LEU A 61 -7.37 20.30 -7.98
N GLY A 62 -7.24 20.48 -9.30
CA GLY A 62 -8.28 21.04 -10.15
C GLY A 62 -9.56 20.19 -10.14
N LEU A 63 -9.41 18.86 -10.26
CA LEU A 63 -10.52 17.91 -10.16
C LEU A 63 -11.18 17.97 -8.77
N TRP A 64 -10.38 18.02 -7.71
CA TRP A 64 -10.89 18.12 -6.34
C TRP A 64 -11.67 19.43 -6.12
N ALA A 65 -11.16 20.57 -6.62
CA ALA A 65 -11.88 21.83 -6.57
C ALA A 65 -13.21 21.79 -7.36
N TRP A 66 -13.23 21.07 -8.47
CA TRP A 66 -14.44 20.90 -9.29
C TRP A 66 -15.49 20.02 -8.61
N VAL A 67 -15.13 18.84 -8.10
CA VAL A 67 -16.11 17.90 -7.49
C VAL A 67 -16.79 18.43 -6.23
N ARG A 68 -16.21 19.46 -5.59
CA ARG A 68 -16.81 20.10 -4.41
C ARG A 68 -17.99 21.02 -4.74
N ARG A 69 -18.23 21.33 -6.02
CA ARG A 69 -19.36 22.18 -6.43
C ARG A 69 -20.68 21.39 -6.53
N PRO A 70 -20.73 20.21 -7.18
CA PRO A 70 -21.97 19.46 -7.33
C PRO A 70 -22.15 18.41 -6.22
N ASP A 71 -23.33 18.35 -5.62
CA ASP A 71 -23.65 17.37 -4.56
C ASP A 71 -23.42 15.91 -5.00
N ARG A 72 -23.63 15.65 -6.30
CA ARG A 72 -23.41 14.34 -6.94
C ARG A 72 -22.02 13.75 -6.65
N PHE A 73 -20.98 14.59 -6.58
CA PHE A 73 -19.59 14.13 -6.48
C PHE A 73 -19.01 14.26 -5.07
N GLN A 74 -19.80 14.62 -4.05
CA GLN A 74 -19.30 14.78 -2.68
C GLN A 74 -18.65 13.48 -2.14
N ALA A 75 -19.12 12.31 -2.59
CA ALA A 75 -18.52 11.02 -2.23
C ALA A 75 -17.04 10.87 -2.66
N LEU A 76 -16.56 11.69 -3.61
CA LEU A 76 -15.18 11.69 -4.07
C LEU A 76 -14.24 12.56 -3.23
N ASP A 77 -14.75 13.38 -2.30
CA ASP A 77 -13.91 14.30 -1.51
C ASP A 77 -12.82 13.53 -0.75
N GLY A 78 -13.19 12.49 0.00
CA GLY A 78 -12.23 11.68 0.75
C GLY A 78 -11.23 10.93 -0.14
N PRO A 79 -11.70 10.16 -1.15
CA PRO A 79 -10.81 9.50 -2.11
C PRO A 79 -9.85 10.43 -2.85
N LEU A 80 -10.29 11.61 -3.29
CA LEU A 80 -9.42 12.54 -4.02
C LEU A 80 -8.35 13.14 -3.13
N ARG A 81 -8.67 13.50 -1.87
CA ARG A 81 -7.64 13.97 -0.93
C ARG A 81 -6.60 12.90 -0.65
N TRP A 82 -7.03 11.64 -0.53
CA TRP A 82 -6.11 10.51 -0.41
C TRP A 82 -5.21 10.38 -1.64
N LEU A 83 -5.77 10.39 -2.86
CA LEU A 83 -5.01 10.32 -4.10
C LEU A 83 -4.04 11.50 -4.26
N ILE A 84 -4.46 12.73 -3.91
CA ILE A 84 -3.61 13.93 -3.93
C ILE A 84 -2.43 13.76 -2.98
N ALA A 85 -2.68 13.34 -1.73
CA ALA A 85 -1.62 13.14 -0.75
C ALA A 85 -0.61 12.08 -1.19
N MET A 86 -1.09 10.97 -1.76
CA MET A 86 -0.22 9.92 -2.29
C MET A 86 0.59 10.40 -3.49
N ALA A 87 -0.03 11.07 -4.47
CA ALA A 87 0.66 11.58 -5.65
C ALA A 87 1.68 12.68 -5.30
N ALA A 88 1.29 13.62 -4.42
CA ALA A 88 2.17 14.69 -3.98
C ALA A 88 3.34 14.15 -3.14
N GLY A 89 3.08 13.20 -2.23
CA GLY A 89 4.11 12.60 -1.41
C GLY A 89 5.10 11.78 -2.24
N TRP A 90 4.61 10.80 -2.99
CA TRP A 90 5.47 9.84 -3.71
C TRP A 90 6.09 10.41 -4.98
N HIS A 91 5.31 11.08 -5.82
CA HIS A 91 5.78 11.45 -7.15
C HIS A 91 6.39 12.84 -7.18
N LEU A 92 5.77 13.81 -6.51
CA LEU A 92 6.25 15.20 -6.54
C LEU A 92 7.40 15.42 -5.55
N ILE A 93 7.18 15.15 -4.26
CA ILE A 93 8.17 15.46 -3.21
C ILE A 93 9.29 14.43 -3.22
N LEU A 94 8.95 13.14 -3.02
CA LEU A 94 9.96 12.09 -2.98
C LEU A 94 10.58 11.86 -4.36
N GLY A 95 9.78 11.65 -5.40
CA GLY A 95 10.30 11.50 -6.77
C GLY A 95 11.19 12.68 -7.20
N GLY A 96 10.81 13.91 -6.84
CA GLY A 96 11.63 15.10 -7.09
C GLY A 96 12.96 15.10 -6.34
N LEU A 97 12.96 14.79 -5.04
CA LEU A 97 14.17 14.73 -4.22
C LEU A 97 15.10 13.58 -4.63
N LEU A 98 14.55 12.37 -4.72
CA LEU A 98 15.28 11.14 -5.00
C LEU A 98 15.85 11.11 -6.43
N GLY A 99 15.28 11.90 -7.35
CA GLY A 99 15.76 12.06 -8.72
C GLY A 99 16.90 13.06 -8.90
N THR A 100 17.40 13.70 -7.83
CA THR A 100 18.49 14.69 -7.93
C THR A 100 19.87 14.04 -7.86
N GLN A 101 20.86 14.68 -8.51
CA GLN A 101 22.27 14.27 -8.39
C GLN A 101 22.77 14.38 -6.94
N ALA A 102 22.38 15.45 -6.23
CA ALA A 102 22.77 15.63 -4.83
C ALA A 102 22.30 14.47 -3.94
N TRP A 103 21.12 13.92 -4.20
CA TRP A 103 20.64 12.73 -3.50
C TRP A 103 21.45 11.49 -3.87
N ALA A 104 21.75 11.28 -5.16
CA ALA A 104 22.58 10.16 -5.62
C ALA A 104 23.98 10.22 -4.96
N ASP A 105 24.64 11.37 -4.99
CA ASP A 105 25.96 11.58 -4.37
C ASP A 105 25.90 11.32 -2.85
N TRP A 106 24.86 11.82 -2.18
CA TRP A 106 24.68 11.60 -0.74
C TRP A 106 24.53 10.12 -0.40
N GLN A 107 23.76 9.35 -1.18
CA GLN A 107 23.53 7.92 -0.93
C GLN A 107 24.81 7.08 -0.95
N HIS A 108 25.81 7.47 -1.74
CA HIS A 108 27.12 6.81 -1.80
C HIS A 108 28.08 7.26 -0.69
N SER A 109 27.76 8.38 -0.01
CA SER A 109 28.63 8.96 1.03
C SER A 109 28.32 8.49 2.45
N VAL A 110 27.22 7.76 2.66
CA VAL A 110 26.74 7.37 4.00
C VAL A 110 26.57 5.85 4.15
N PRO A 111 26.78 5.28 5.36
CA PRO A 111 26.51 3.88 5.61
C PRO A 111 25.06 3.50 5.32
N TRP A 112 24.84 2.27 4.88
CA TRP A 112 23.51 1.79 4.46
C TRP A 112 22.44 1.94 5.55
N VAL A 113 22.77 1.78 6.84
CA VAL A 113 21.82 1.95 7.95
C VAL A 113 21.33 3.39 8.03
N ALA A 114 22.25 4.36 7.92
CA ALA A 114 21.92 5.77 7.93
C ALA A 114 21.09 6.15 6.70
N ARG A 115 21.48 5.63 5.52
CA ARG A 115 20.69 5.75 4.29
C ARG A 115 19.27 5.22 4.48
N GLY A 116 19.13 4.00 5.00
CA GLY A 116 17.87 3.36 5.28
C GLY A 116 17.01 4.18 6.23
N ALA A 117 17.57 4.64 7.34
CA ALA A 117 16.84 5.45 8.33
C ALA A 117 16.28 6.75 7.72
N VAL A 118 17.09 7.48 6.94
CA VAL A 118 16.64 8.71 6.27
C VAL A 118 15.57 8.41 5.23
N VAL A 119 15.74 7.37 4.41
CA VAL A 119 14.71 6.95 3.44
C VAL A 119 13.41 6.63 4.17
N GLN A 120 13.47 5.89 5.29
CA GLN A 120 12.30 5.55 6.08
C GLN A 120 11.61 6.78 6.70
N VAL A 121 12.37 7.81 7.10
CA VAL A 121 11.80 9.09 7.53
C VAL A 121 11.12 9.81 6.36
N LEU A 122 11.77 9.83 5.19
CA LEU A 122 11.25 10.52 4.01
C LEU A 122 9.96 9.88 3.49
N ILE A 123 9.84 8.55 3.49
CA ILE A 123 8.61 7.88 3.02
C ILE A 123 7.39 8.17 3.90
N PHE A 124 7.56 8.71 5.12
CA PHE A 124 6.42 9.21 5.91
C PHE A 124 5.77 10.47 5.34
N VAL A 125 6.40 11.17 4.40
CA VAL A 125 5.83 12.39 3.79
C VAL A 125 4.42 12.15 3.22
N PRO A 126 4.17 11.13 2.36
CA PRO A 126 2.82 10.76 1.94
C PRO A 126 1.85 10.56 3.12
N THR A 127 2.27 9.85 4.16
CA THR A 127 1.45 9.61 5.36
C THR A 127 1.15 10.90 6.12
N LEU A 128 2.13 11.79 6.28
CA LEU A 128 1.93 13.09 6.91
C LEU A 128 0.96 13.95 6.11
N LEU A 129 1.10 13.97 4.78
CA LEU A 129 0.14 14.64 3.90
C LEU A 129 -1.26 14.04 4.04
N LEU A 130 -1.39 12.72 4.21
CA LEU A 130 -2.67 12.08 4.48
C LEU A 130 -3.27 12.48 5.83
N VAL A 131 -2.45 12.70 6.85
CA VAL A 131 -2.92 13.19 8.15
C VAL A 131 -3.40 14.64 8.04
N VAL A 132 -2.68 15.49 7.30
CA VAL A 132 -3.01 16.92 7.13
C VAL A 132 -4.18 17.14 6.18
N LEU A 133 -4.15 16.51 5.01
CA LEU A 133 -5.18 16.60 3.96
C LEU A 133 -6.34 15.63 4.20
N GLY A 134 -6.28 14.82 5.24
CA GLY A 134 -7.12 13.65 5.42
C GLY A 134 -8.62 13.92 5.31
N PRO A 135 -9.41 12.86 5.06
CA PRO A 135 -10.86 12.92 4.81
C PRO A 135 -11.69 13.29 6.06
N GLY A 136 -11.14 14.08 6.99
CA GLY A 136 -11.74 14.44 8.27
C GLY A 136 -11.30 13.52 9.42
N ARG A 137 -12.04 13.58 10.54
CA ARG A 137 -11.78 12.76 11.73
C ARG A 137 -12.22 11.30 11.48
N LEU A 138 -11.42 10.54 10.73
CA LEU A 138 -11.58 9.10 10.66
C LEU A 138 -11.21 8.48 12.01
N GLY A 139 -12.16 7.79 12.65
CA GLY A 139 -11.89 7.06 13.88
C GLY A 139 -11.01 5.83 13.65
N GLY A 140 -10.23 5.42 14.65
CA GLY A 140 -9.33 4.26 14.56
C GLY A 140 -10.01 2.94 14.14
N ALA A 141 -11.31 2.79 14.40
CA ALA A 141 -12.10 1.65 13.93
C ALA A 141 -12.30 1.64 12.40
N SER A 142 -12.57 2.81 11.80
CA SER A 142 -12.71 2.95 10.33
C SER A 142 -11.38 2.70 9.62
N LEU A 143 -10.29 3.18 10.23
CA LEU A 143 -8.92 2.94 9.79
C LEU A 143 -8.42 1.53 10.13
N ARG A 144 -9.16 0.74 10.92
CA ARG A 144 -8.79 -0.63 11.32
C ARG A 144 -7.44 -0.72 12.06
N LEU A 145 -7.10 0.28 12.88
CA LEU A 145 -5.85 0.37 13.65
C LEU A 145 -5.82 -0.55 14.90
N ARG A 146 -6.55 -1.66 14.85
CA ARG A 146 -6.61 -2.68 15.91
C ARG A 146 -6.19 -4.03 15.36
N ALA A 147 -5.90 -5.00 16.23
CA ALA A 147 -5.47 -6.32 15.78
C ALA A 147 -6.53 -7.05 14.92
N GLY A 148 -7.81 -6.93 15.27
CA GLY A 148 -8.90 -7.68 14.62
C GLY A 148 -9.08 -9.09 15.21
N ASP A 149 -10.15 -9.77 14.80
CA ASP A 149 -10.48 -11.12 15.25
C ASP A 149 -9.80 -12.18 14.37
N ASP A 150 -8.76 -12.84 14.90
CA ASP A 150 -8.04 -13.90 14.17
C ASP A 150 -8.82 -15.23 14.08
N ARG A 151 -9.92 -15.37 14.82
CA ARG A 151 -10.81 -16.54 14.72
C ARG A 151 -11.90 -16.35 13.68
N ALA A 152 -12.06 -15.14 13.12
CA ALA A 152 -12.97 -14.87 12.02
C ALA A 152 -12.70 -15.83 10.84
N ARG A 153 -13.77 -16.34 10.23
CA ARG A 153 -13.66 -17.26 9.09
C ARG A 153 -13.50 -16.48 7.80
N ALA A 154 -12.46 -16.84 7.06
CA ALA A 154 -12.22 -16.25 5.75
C ALA A 154 -13.32 -16.65 4.76
N ARG A 155 -13.75 -15.71 3.92
CA ARG A 155 -14.71 -16.03 2.84
C ARG A 155 -14.01 -16.87 1.77
N ALA A 156 -14.74 -17.87 1.27
CA ALA A 156 -14.29 -18.75 0.19
C ALA A 156 -13.90 -17.96 -1.06
N GLY A 157 -12.81 -18.36 -1.72
CA GLY A 157 -12.35 -17.78 -2.98
C GLY A 157 -10.96 -18.29 -3.35
N VAL A 158 -10.28 -17.57 -4.24
CA VAL A 158 -8.94 -17.91 -4.76
C VAL A 158 -7.94 -18.09 -3.60
N TYR A 159 -7.87 -17.12 -2.69
CA TYR A 159 -6.95 -17.15 -1.54
C TYR A 159 -7.18 -18.28 -0.53
N THR A 160 -8.34 -18.95 -0.59
CA THR A 160 -8.69 -20.02 0.35
C THR A 160 -8.91 -21.37 -0.34
N LEU A 161 -8.67 -21.46 -1.65
CA LEU A 161 -8.96 -22.63 -2.48
C LEU A 161 -10.39 -23.13 -2.26
N GLY A 162 -11.35 -22.20 -2.20
CA GLY A 162 -12.78 -22.48 -1.97
C GLY A 162 -13.17 -22.84 -0.54
N ARG A 163 -12.21 -22.99 0.39
CA ARG A 163 -12.47 -23.32 1.80
C ARG A 163 -12.78 -22.08 2.65
N ARG A 164 -13.21 -22.28 3.89
CA ARG A 164 -13.49 -21.21 4.88
C ARG A 164 -12.69 -21.40 6.19
N PRO A 165 -11.35 -21.41 6.15
CA PRO A 165 -10.51 -21.50 7.34
C PRO A 165 -10.66 -20.26 8.23
N THR A 166 -10.21 -20.34 9.47
CA THR A 166 -10.02 -19.14 10.30
C THR A 166 -8.84 -18.33 9.79
N TRP A 167 -8.86 -17.00 9.99
CA TRP A 167 -7.75 -16.13 9.64
C TRP A 167 -6.47 -16.47 10.38
N ARG A 168 -6.55 -17.10 11.57
CA ARG A 168 -5.37 -17.66 12.24
C ARG A 168 -4.65 -18.69 11.37
N ARG A 169 -5.37 -19.65 10.81
CA ARG A 169 -4.75 -20.69 9.96
C ARG A 169 -4.34 -20.13 8.60
N LEU A 170 -5.24 -19.34 7.99
CA LEU A 170 -5.01 -18.78 6.67
C LEU A 170 -3.87 -17.75 6.66
N GLY A 171 -3.85 -16.87 7.67
CA GLY A 171 -2.83 -15.86 7.84
C GLY A 171 -1.46 -16.48 8.11
N THR A 172 -1.34 -17.49 8.97
CA THR A 172 -0.08 -18.22 9.16
C THR A 172 0.37 -18.91 7.87
N PHE A 173 -0.54 -19.57 7.15
CA PHE A 173 -0.21 -20.21 5.87
C PHE A 173 0.38 -19.21 4.87
N TRP A 174 -0.28 -18.07 4.67
CA TRP A 174 0.22 -17.05 3.76
C TRP A 174 1.45 -16.31 4.28
N ALA A 175 1.57 -16.07 5.59
CA ALA A 175 2.77 -15.48 6.18
C ALA A 175 4.00 -16.34 5.86
N VAL A 176 3.94 -17.65 6.10
CA VAL A 176 5.04 -18.56 5.77
C VAL A 176 5.24 -18.66 4.25
N GLY A 177 4.18 -18.93 3.49
CA GLY A 177 4.28 -19.17 2.05
C GLY A 177 4.83 -17.97 1.27
N ILE A 178 4.37 -16.76 1.59
CA ILE A 178 4.84 -15.54 0.93
C ILE A 178 6.26 -15.21 1.38
N THR A 179 6.61 -15.39 2.66
CA THR A 179 7.99 -15.19 3.15
C THR A 179 8.99 -16.08 2.43
N VAL A 180 8.67 -17.37 2.26
CA VAL A 180 9.51 -18.30 1.49
C VAL A 180 9.59 -17.88 0.02
N GLY A 181 8.46 -17.50 -0.58
CA GLY A 181 8.42 -17.02 -1.96
C GLY A 181 9.26 -15.77 -2.19
N THR A 182 9.14 -14.77 -1.32
CA THR A 182 9.95 -13.53 -1.34
C THR A 182 11.42 -13.83 -1.14
N ALA A 183 11.78 -14.69 -0.18
CA ALA A 183 13.17 -15.07 0.06
C ALA A 183 13.78 -15.78 -1.17
N THR A 184 13.00 -16.63 -1.83
CA THR A 184 13.41 -17.30 -3.07
C THR A 184 13.60 -16.29 -4.21
N ALA A 185 12.67 -15.36 -4.39
CA ALA A 185 12.78 -14.30 -5.39
C ALA A 185 14.01 -13.41 -5.14
N MET A 186 14.24 -13.01 -3.89
CA MET A 186 15.40 -12.20 -3.52
C MET A 186 16.72 -12.96 -3.64
N TRP A 187 16.73 -14.26 -3.35
CA TRP A 187 17.89 -15.12 -3.60
C TRP A 187 18.26 -15.15 -5.09
N PHE A 188 17.29 -15.30 -6.00
CA PHE A 188 17.59 -15.25 -7.43
C PHE A 188 18.01 -13.86 -7.91
N ALA A 189 17.53 -12.79 -7.26
CA ALA A 189 17.88 -11.42 -7.63
C ALA A 189 19.25 -10.97 -7.09
N LEU A 190 19.61 -11.36 -5.87
CA LEU A 190 20.73 -10.80 -5.09
C LEU A 190 21.59 -11.86 -4.38
N GLY A 191 21.24 -13.14 -4.45
CA GLY A 191 21.84 -14.21 -3.63
C GLY A 191 23.32 -14.47 -3.87
N SER A 192 23.87 -14.04 -5.01
CA SER A 192 25.31 -14.10 -5.28
C SER A 192 26.15 -13.07 -4.51
N GLN A 193 25.52 -12.19 -3.71
CA GLN A 193 26.16 -11.12 -2.95
C GLN A 193 26.16 -11.40 -1.43
N LEU A 194 25.90 -12.64 -1.02
CA LEU A 194 25.70 -13.05 0.38
C LEU A 194 26.99 -13.60 1.00
N ASP A 195 27.97 -12.73 1.24
CA ASP A 195 29.29 -13.18 1.71
C ASP A 195 29.51 -12.95 3.22
N ASP A 196 28.64 -12.19 3.90
CA ASP A 196 28.84 -11.84 5.32
C ASP A 196 27.59 -12.01 6.20
N VAL A 197 27.45 -13.22 6.76
CA VAL A 197 26.37 -13.56 7.72
C VAL A 197 26.47 -12.73 9.01
N CYS A 198 27.67 -12.29 9.40
CA CYS A 198 27.85 -11.48 10.61
C CYS A 198 27.22 -10.10 10.42
N VAL A 199 27.42 -9.46 9.26
CA VAL A 199 26.75 -8.20 8.92
C VAL A 199 25.24 -8.35 9.01
N LEU A 200 24.67 -9.43 8.47
CA LEU A 200 23.23 -9.67 8.57
C LEU A 200 22.78 -9.74 10.02
N LEU A 201 23.42 -10.58 10.85
CA LEU A 201 23.04 -10.79 12.25
C LEU A 201 23.09 -9.49 13.07
N TRP A 202 24.15 -8.70 12.91
CA TRP A 202 24.29 -7.41 13.59
C TRP A 202 23.30 -6.36 13.09
N SER A 203 22.87 -6.48 11.83
CA SER A 203 21.92 -5.58 11.19
C SER A 203 20.46 -5.92 11.50
N LEU A 204 20.16 -7.12 12.02
CA LEU A 204 18.78 -7.57 12.27
C LEU A 204 17.92 -6.57 13.07
N PRO A 205 18.41 -5.92 14.14
CA PRO A 205 17.60 -4.92 14.85
C PRO A 205 17.27 -3.70 13.98
N ALA A 206 18.22 -3.23 13.17
CA ALA A 206 17.99 -2.11 12.26
C ALA A 206 17.03 -2.52 11.13
N ILE A 207 17.23 -3.69 10.53
CA ILE A 207 16.33 -4.29 9.55
C ILE A 207 14.91 -4.38 10.11
N ALA A 208 14.76 -4.90 11.34
CA ALA A 208 13.49 -5.02 12.05
C ALA A 208 12.71 -3.70 12.12
N VAL A 209 13.41 -2.63 12.51
CA VAL A 209 12.84 -1.29 12.63
C VAL A 209 12.51 -0.69 11.26
N LEU A 210 13.44 -0.74 10.32
CA LEU A 210 13.26 -0.14 8.99
C LEU A 210 12.06 -0.76 8.25
N ALA A 211 11.96 -2.09 8.27
CA ALA A 211 10.83 -2.81 7.71
C ALA A 211 9.52 -2.54 8.46
N ALA A 212 9.54 -2.46 9.80
CA ALA A 212 8.33 -2.14 10.57
C ALA A 212 7.80 -0.76 10.19
N THR A 213 8.71 0.22 10.05
CA THR A 213 8.40 1.57 9.61
C THR A 213 7.84 1.58 8.18
N ASN A 214 8.49 0.87 7.26
CA ASN A 214 8.05 0.74 5.88
C ASN A 214 6.64 0.15 5.79
N THR A 215 6.44 -0.99 6.44
CA THR A 215 5.15 -1.68 6.53
C THR A 215 4.06 -0.77 7.11
N VAL A 216 4.33 -0.04 8.20
CA VAL A 216 3.33 0.89 8.77
C VAL A 216 2.96 1.97 7.75
N ASN A 217 3.95 2.57 7.09
CA ASN A 217 3.73 3.64 6.13
C ASN A 217 2.92 3.16 4.91
N GLU A 218 3.31 2.04 4.32
CA GLU A 218 2.64 1.47 3.15
C GLU A 218 1.24 0.95 3.49
N GLU A 219 1.07 0.25 4.61
CA GLU A 219 -0.27 -0.21 5.02
C GLU A 219 -1.20 0.98 5.29
N PHE A 220 -0.70 2.04 5.93
CA PHE A 220 -1.51 3.22 6.21
C PHE A 220 -2.01 3.89 4.92
N GLY A 221 -1.08 4.14 3.98
CA GLY A 221 -1.36 4.82 2.72
C GLY A 221 -2.13 3.98 1.71
N TYR A 222 -1.88 2.67 1.62
CA TYR A 222 -2.48 1.80 0.60
C TYR A 222 -3.65 0.96 1.10
N ARG A 223 -3.88 0.87 2.43
CA ARG A 223 -4.98 0.04 2.98
C ARG A 223 -5.80 0.76 4.03
N ASN A 224 -5.22 1.22 5.15
CA ASN A 224 -6.00 1.76 6.26
C ASN A 224 -6.89 2.94 5.82
N VAL A 225 -6.31 3.94 5.17
CA VAL A 225 -7.04 5.09 4.64
C VAL A 225 -7.98 4.71 3.48
N PRO A 226 -7.52 4.06 2.39
CA PRO A 226 -8.41 3.76 1.27
C PRO A 226 -9.54 2.78 1.61
N LEU A 227 -9.34 1.81 2.50
CA LEU A 227 -10.44 0.94 2.96
C LEU A 227 -11.45 1.68 3.86
N ALA A 228 -11.15 2.90 4.30
CA ALA A 228 -12.10 3.78 4.98
C ALA A 228 -12.87 4.67 3.99
N VAL A 229 -12.24 5.14 2.91
CA VAL A 229 -12.84 6.14 1.99
C VAL A 229 -13.38 5.58 0.67
N LEU A 230 -12.90 4.43 0.19
CA LEU A 230 -13.32 3.86 -1.10
C LEU A 230 -14.66 3.10 -1.08
N PRO A 231 -15.09 2.40 0.00
CA PRO A 231 -16.33 1.64 -0.03
C PRO A 231 -17.59 2.44 -0.40
N PRO A 232 -17.79 3.71 0.01
CA PRO A 232 -18.92 4.52 -0.43
C PRO A 232 -18.96 4.80 -1.94
N VAL A 233 -17.80 4.75 -2.62
CA VAL A 233 -17.68 5.05 -4.06
C VAL A 233 -17.73 3.78 -4.91
N LEU A 234 -16.93 2.77 -4.54
CA LEU A 234 -16.73 1.57 -5.34
C LEU A 234 -17.53 0.36 -4.85
N GLY A 235 -18.02 0.41 -3.61
CA GLY A 235 -18.47 -0.76 -2.87
C GLY A 235 -17.30 -1.58 -2.28
N PRO A 236 -17.57 -2.48 -1.31
CA PRO A 236 -16.53 -3.11 -0.50
C PRO A 236 -15.55 -3.99 -1.29
N ARG A 237 -16.03 -4.76 -2.27
CA ARG A 237 -15.19 -5.69 -3.05
C ARG A 237 -14.25 -4.95 -3.99
N ALA A 238 -14.77 -3.95 -4.70
CA ALA A 238 -13.97 -3.16 -5.62
C ALA A 238 -12.99 -2.25 -4.87
N ALA A 239 -13.33 -1.77 -3.66
CA ALA A 239 -12.37 -1.08 -2.78
C ALA A 239 -11.16 -1.96 -2.45
N VAL A 240 -11.37 -3.22 -2.07
CA VAL A 240 -10.27 -4.19 -1.82
C VAL A 240 -9.42 -4.45 -3.07
N ALA A 241 -10.06 -4.57 -4.24
CA ALA A 241 -9.33 -4.74 -5.50
C ALA A 241 -8.52 -3.49 -5.86
N ALA A 242 -9.08 -2.29 -5.69
CA ALA A 242 -8.43 -1.03 -5.98
C ALA A 242 -7.18 -0.81 -5.10
N THR A 243 -7.24 -1.13 -3.81
CA THR A 243 -6.06 -1.06 -2.92
C THR A 243 -4.93 -1.97 -3.38
N GLY A 244 -5.26 -3.19 -3.82
CA GLY A 244 -4.27 -4.11 -4.37
C GLY A 244 -3.68 -3.62 -5.69
N LEU A 245 -4.52 -3.20 -6.64
CA LEU A 245 -4.07 -2.71 -7.94
C LEU A 245 -3.11 -1.50 -7.81
N LEU A 246 -3.49 -0.50 -7.01
CA LEU A 246 -2.69 0.71 -6.83
C LEU A 246 -1.38 0.43 -6.10
N PHE A 247 -1.39 -0.51 -5.16
CA PHE A 247 -0.15 -1.00 -4.54
C PHE A 247 0.75 -1.73 -5.54
N GLY A 248 0.16 -2.58 -6.39
CA GLY A 248 0.89 -3.25 -7.46
C GLY A 248 1.58 -2.25 -8.38
N LEU A 249 0.84 -1.25 -8.88
CA LEU A 249 1.40 -0.20 -9.75
C LEU A 249 2.56 0.56 -9.10
N ALA A 250 2.48 0.82 -7.79
CA ALA A 250 3.56 1.46 -7.05
C ALA A 250 4.87 0.63 -7.03
N HIS A 251 4.77 -0.69 -7.27
CA HIS A 251 5.89 -1.62 -7.24
C HIS A 251 6.46 -1.95 -8.63
N TYR A 252 6.09 -1.20 -9.68
CA TYR A 252 6.64 -1.45 -11.01
C TYR A 252 8.18 -1.35 -11.07
N TYR A 253 8.76 -0.37 -10.37
CA TYR A 253 10.23 -0.25 -10.24
C TYR A 253 10.77 -0.90 -8.95
N GLY A 254 9.95 -1.75 -8.30
CA GLY A 254 10.31 -2.48 -7.09
C GLY A 254 11.08 -3.76 -7.38
N ASN A 255 11.13 -4.66 -6.40
CA ASN A 255 11.82 -5.95 -6.53
C ASN A 255 10.85 -7.11 -6.23
N PRO A 256 10.51 -7.97 -7.22
CA PRO A 256 10.98 -7.95 -8.61
C PRO A 256 10.42 -6.78 -9.43
N PRO A 257 11.15 -6.30 -10.46
CA PRO A 257 10.70 -5.17 -11.28
C PRO A 257 9.70 -5.57 -12.37
N GLY A 258 9.08 -4.56 -12.98
CA GLY A 258 8.19 -4.67 -14.11
C GLY A 258 6.83 -5.28 -13.79
N ALA A 259 6.19 -5.85 -14.82
CA ALA A 259 4.83 -6.37 -14.72
C ALA A 259 4.67 -7.53 -13.73
N SER A 260 5.71 -8.35 -13.52
CA SER A 260 5.70 -9.42 -12.53
C SER A 260 5.65 -8.87 -11.11
N GLY A 261 6.43 -7.82 -10.81
CA GLY A 261 6.36 -7.05 -9.57
C GLY A 261 4.96 -6.50 -9.31
N VAL A 262 4.37 -5.86 -10.32
CA VAL A 262 2.99 -5.34 -10.25
C VAL A 262 1.99 -6.45 -9.91
N ALA A 263 2.07 -7.59 -10.58
CA ALA A 263 1.13 -8.70 -10.38
C ALA A 263 1.26 -9.32 -8.99
N LEU A 264 2.49 -9.58 -8.53
CA LEU A 264 2.75 -10.18 -7.22
C LEU A 264 2.36 -9.22 -6.08
N SER A 265 2.75 -7.95 -6.18
CA SER A 265 2.38 -6.93 -5.20
C SER A 265 0.88 -6.67 -5.20
N ALA A 266 0.21 -6.67 -6.36
CA ALA A 266 -1.25 -6.56 -6.39
C ALA A 266 -1.95 -7.75 -5.74
N PHE A 267 -1.48 -8.98 -6.01
CA PHE A 267 -1.99 -10.20 -5.37
C PHE A 267 -1.85 -10.14 -3.84
N LEU A 268 -0.67 -9.75 -3.36
CA LEU A 268 -0.41 -9.54 -1.94
C LEU A 268 -1.34 -8.45 -1.38
N GLY A 269 -1.40 -7.28 -2.03
CA GLY A 269 -2.20 -6.15 -1.56
C GLY A 269 -3.70 -6.47 -1.43
N VAL A 270 -4.26 -7.26 -2.35
CA VAL A 270 -5.65 -7.75 -2.23
C VAL A 270 -5.79 -8.73 -1.06
N LEU A 271 -4.83 -9.65 -0.84
CA LEU A 271 -4.84 -10.55 0.31
C LEU A 271 -4.82 -9.78 1.64
N LEU A 272 -3.93 -8.80 1.77
CA LEU A 272 -3.78 -8.00 2.99
C LEU A 272 -5.06 -7.20 3.26
N ALA A 273 -5.60 -6.51 2.25
CA ALA A 273 -6.85 -5.78 2.37
C ALA A 273 -8.04 -6.68 2.71
N LYS A 274 -8.12 -7.88 2.11
CA LYS A 274 -9.12 -8.90 2.46
C LYS A 274 -8.99 -9.30 3.93
N SER A 275 -7.77 -9.51 4.44
CA SER A 275 -7.55 -9.84 5.85
C SER A 275 -8.08 -8.75 6.78
N MET A 276 -7.88 -7.48 6.42
CA MET A 276 -8.35 -6.34 7.20
C MET A 276 -9.87 -6.22 7.23
N VAL A 277 -10.51 -6.42 6.08
CA VAL A 277 -11.96 -6.37 5.96
C VAL A 277 -12.62 -7.52 6.71
N GLU A 278 -12.06 -8.72 6.65
CA GLU A 278 -12.70 -9.92 7.22
C GLU A 278 -12.42 -10.12 8.72
N THR A 279 -11.29 -9.64 9.23
CA THR A 279 -10.96 -9.67 10.67
C THR A 279 -11.34 -8.38 11.40
N GLY A 280 -11.56 -7.29 10.65
CA GLY A 280 -11.84 -5.97 11.22
C GLY A 280 -10.62 -5.29 11.85
N GLY A 281 -9.40 -5.69 11.49
CA GLY A 281 -8.14 -5.15 12.02
C GLY A 281 -6.92 -5.43 11.14
N SER A 282 -5.80 -4.78 11.44
CA SER A 282 -4.59 -4.78 10.59
C SER A 282 -3.54 -5.83 10.95
N LYS A 283 -3.78 -6.70 11.96
CA LYS A 283 -2.75 -7.64 12.45
C LYS A 283 -2.15 -8.50 11.34
N TRP A 284 -2.97 -9.15 10.53
CA TRP A 284 -2.48 -10.06 9.49
C TRP A 284 -1.86 -9.30 8.32
N ALA A 285 -2.43 -8.16 7.94
CA ALA A 285 -1.85 -7.29 6.94
C ALA A 285 -0.43 -6.87 7.33
N TRP A 286 -0.28 -6.37 8.56
CA TRP A 286 1.01 -5.95 9.11
C TRP A 286 2.00 -7.12 9.24
N ILE A 287 1.63 -8.24 9.86
CA ILE A 287 2.55 -9.37 10.06
C ILE A 287 3.04 -9.94 8.72
N ILE A 288 2.14 -10.17 7.78
CA ILE A 288 2.52 -10.76 6.49
C ILE A 288 3.45 -9.81 5.75
N HIS A 289 3.12 -8.51 5.69
CA HIS A 289 3.93 -7.50 5.01
C HIS A 289 5.28 -7.31 5.69
N TRP A 290 5.31 -7.12 7.01
CA TRP A 290 6.54 -6.94 7.78
C TRP A 290 7.53 -8.08 7.60
N LEU A 291 7.07 -9.33 7.51
CA LEU A 291 7.93 -10.47 7.22
C LEU A 291 8.53 -10.42 5.80
N GLN A 292 7.83 -9.83 4.82
CA GLN A 292 8.39 -9.63 3.48
C GLN A 292 9.46 -8.55 3.51
N ASP A 293 9.20 -7.45 4.20
CA ASP A 293 10.17 -6.38 4.38
C ASP A 293 11.39 -6.86 5.19
N MET A 294 11.22 -7.74 6.18
CA MET A 294 12.36 -8.41 6.85
C MET A 294 13.29 -9.07 5.84
N VAL A 295 12.72 -9.85 4.93
CA VAL A 295 13.48 -10.55 3.90
C VAL A 295 14.14 -9.55 2.95
N ILE A 296 13.37 -8.63 2.37
CA ILE A 296 13.86 -7.66 1.39
C ILE A 296 14.99 -6.81 2.00
N PHE A 297 14.79 -6.25 3.19
CA PHE A 297 15.80 -5.42 3.85
C PHE A 297 17.02 -6.23 4.29
N SER A 298 16.89 -7.53 4.58
CA SER A 298 18.04 -8.41 4.82
C SER A 298 18.93 -8.55 3.59
N PHE A 299 18.32 -8.79 2.41
CA PHE A 299 19.06 -8.87 1.15
C PHE A 299 19.65 -7.51 0.75
N LEU A 300 18.91 -6.42 0.95
CA LEU A 300 19.42 -5.07 0.69
C LEU A 300 20.58 -4.71 1.61
N ALA A 301 20.51 -5.04 2.90
CA ALA A 301 21.60 -4.79 3.84
C ALA A 301 22.91 -5.45 3.39
N LEU A 302 22.84 -6.69 2.88
CA LEU A 302 23.98 -7.44 2.38
C LEU A 302 24.48 -6.91 1.02
N ALA A 303 23.57 -6.60 0.09
CA ALA A 303 23.93 -6.00 -1.19
C ALA A 303 24.59 -4.61 -1.03
N TRP A 304 24.15 -3.86 -0.03
CA TRP A 304 24.57 -2.48 0.22
C TRP A 304 25.73 -2.33 1.20
N SER A 305 26.07 -3.36 1.98
CA SER A 305 27.27 -3.36 2.81
C SER A 305 28.54 -3.61 1.99
N ASN A 306 28.39 -4.14 0.78
CA ASN A 306 29.47 -4.51 -0.13
C ASN A 306 29.77 -3.40 -1.18
N LEU A 307 29.11 -2.24 -1.07
CA LEU A 307 29.27 -1.05 -1.91
C LEU A 307 29.68 0.14 -1.04
#